data_AF-W5NIS4-F1
#
_entry.id   AF-W5NIS4-F1
#
_cell.length_a   1.000
_cell.length_b   1.000
_cell.length_c   1.000
_cell.angle_alpha   90.00
_cell.angle_beta   90.00
_cell.angle_gamma   90.00
#
_symmetry.space_group_name_H-M   'P 1'
#
loop_
_entity.id
_entity.type
_entity.pdbx_description
1 polymer ?
#
loop_
_entity_poly.entity_id
_entity_poly.type
_entity_poly.pdbx_seq_one_letter_code
_entity_poly.pdbx_strand_id
1 'polypeptide(L)'
;MTSLAQQLKRLALPQNDPSLLSRKDVASLLFDPKEAAGIDRDTFFALGCTGLEELLGIEPLFEEFQDTLFSPASKNLERSVQTKEVNQRLDAGISLFLTRLSPYFMLKPAQKCLEWLIHRFHIHLYNEDSLVACVLPYHETKVFVRVIQLLKTKDPTHRWNWLHAIKKPGVPLPRSTVITHCYKNLSFLDFICSLVTKSIKAYSGSSGNCAQLRVIFSFYASTIVLALDAVEKITDALIAKLLPYIQKGLKSPLTDYKAATYMIASQLAVKVVMEPALVNTLALQISSSLSQDPAMPREGLGCLIVLLQNQKEGCLETK
;
A
#
# COMPACT_ATOMS: atom_id res chain seq x y z
N MET A 1 -1.09 33.34 7.33
CA MET A 1 -0.94 33.15 5.88
C MET A 1 -2.15 33.78 5.21
N THR A 2 -1.97 34.55 4.13
CA THR A 2 -3.07 35.18 3.39
C THR A 2 -3.79 34.17 2.50
N SER A 3 -5.07 34.41 2.17
CA SER A 3 -5.90 33.54 1.33
C SER A 3 -5.24 33.24 -0.04
N LEU A 4 -4.63 34.26 -0.65
CA LEU A 4 -3.91 34.13 -1.93
C LEU A 4 -2.67 33.23 -1.83
N ALA A 5 -1.89 33.34 -0.74
CA ALA A 5 -0.73 32.48 -0.53
C ALA A 5 -1.14 31.00 -0.39
N GLN A 6 -2.30 30.73 0.23
CA GLN A 6 -2.85 29.37 0.30
C GLN A 6 -3.35 28.87 -1.07
N GLN A 7 -3.96 29.74 -1.88
CA GLN A 7 -4.39 29.40 -3.25
C GLN A 7 -3.20 29.09 -4.16
N LEU A 8 -2.15 29.92 -4.15
CA LEU A 8 -0.93 29.68 -4.92
C LEU A 8 -0.23 28.39 -4.49
N LYS A 9 -0.19 28.10 -3.19
CA LYS A 9 0.39 26.85 -2.68
C LYS A 9 -0.38 25.61 -3.14
N ARG A 10 -1.72 25.70 -3.28
CA ARG A 10 -2.54 24.60 -3.81
C ARG A 10 -2.33 24.37 -5.32
N LEU A 11 -1.94 25.41 -6.05
CA LEU A 11 -1.66 25.35 -7.48
C LEU A 11 -0.19 25.03 -7.80
N ALA A 12 0.68 24.97 -6.78
CA ALA A 12 2.08 24.68 -6.98
C ALA A 12 2.26 23.25 -7.51
N LEU A 13 2.84 23.15 -8.71
CA LEU A 13 3.20 21.86 -9.31
C LEU A 13 4.50 21.33 -8.69
N PRO A 14 4.70 20.00 -8.61
CA PRO A 14 5.94 19.43 -8.09
C PRO A 14 7.19 19.87 -8.85
N GLN A 15 7.04 20.30 -10.11
CA GLN A 15 8.14 20.83 -10.94
C GLN A 15 8.69 22.17 -10.42
N ASN A 16 7.87 22.94 -9.69
CA ASN A 16 8.26 24.22 -9.10
C ASN A 16 8.90 24.06 -7.71
N ASP A 17 9.20 22.83 -7.31
CA ASP A 17 9.73 22.56 -5.99
C ASP A 17 11.19 23.06 -5.87
N PRO A 18 11.50 23.98 -4.92
CA PRO A 18 12.85 24.52 -4.75
C PRO A 18 13.92 23.47 -4.46
N SER A 19 13.56 22.29 -3.90
CA SER A 19 14.56 21.24 -3.67
C SER A 19 15.11 20.64 -4.95
N LEU A 20 14.39 20.75 -6.08
CA LEU A 20 14.89 20.31 -7.38
C LEU A 20 16.01 21.22 -7.92
N LEU A 21 16.11 22.46 -7.41
CA LEU A 21 17.15 23.43 -7.78
C LEU A 21 18.32 23.45 -6.79
N SER A 22 18.20 22.73 -5.67
CA SER A 22 19.23 22.68 -4.63
C SER A 22 20.39 21.80 -5.06
N ARG A 23 21.61 22.36 -5.05
CA ARG A 23 22.85 21.60 -5.25
C ARG A 23 23.53 21.15 -3.96
N LYS A 24 23.00 21.56 -2.80
CA LYS A 24 23.63 21.33 -1.49
C LYS A 24 23.10 20.10 -0.77
N ASP A 25 21.82 19.81 -0.97
CA ASP A 25 21.12 18.70 -0.34
C ASP A 25 20.27 18.02 -1.42
N VAL A 26 20.44 16.71 -1.58
CA VAL A 26 19.68 15.87 -2.52
C VAL A 26 18.88 14.84 -1.74
N ALA A 27 17.62 14.63 -2.14
CA ALA A 27 16.77 13.62 -1.51
C ALA A 27 17.34 12.22 -1.76
N SER A 28 17.67 11.51 -0.68
CA SER A 28 18.28 10.18 -0.73
C SER A 28 17.73 9.29 0.38
N LEU A 29 17.41 8.04 0.04
CA LEU A 29 17.02 7.01 1.00
C LEU A 29 18.27 6.44 1.69
N LEU A 30 19.28 6.10 0.89
CA LEU A 30 20.47 5.35 1.30
C LEU A 30 21.59 6.21 1.89
N PHE A 31 21.73 7.46 1.45
CA PHE A 31 22.84 8.34 1.82
C PHE A 31 22.36 9.52 2.67
N ASP A 32 23.29 10.21 3.32
CA ASP A 32 22.99 11.53 3.89
C ASP A 32 22.72 12.53 2.74
N PRO A 33 21.77 13.48 2.86
CA PRO A 33 21.48 14.42 1.79
C PRO A 33 22.67 15.22 1.25
N LYS A 34 23.69 15.48 2.09
CA LYS A 34 24.92 16.17 1.67
C LYS A 34 25.87 15.25 0.92
N GLU A 35 25.97 14.00 1.36
CA GLU A 35 26.76 12.98 0.66
C GLU A 35 26.14 12.68 -0.71
N ALA A 36 24.82 12.52 -0.76
CA ALA A 36 24.05 12.31 -1.98
C ALA A 36 24.25 13.43 -3.01
N ALA A 37 24.42 14.67 -2.57
CA ALA A 37 24.68 15.81 -3.44
C ALA A 37 26.02 15.73 -4.18
N GLY A 38 26.98 14.94 -3.68
CA GLY A 38 28.26 14.68 -4.33
C GLY A 38 28.28 13.45 -5.25
N ILE A 39 27.21 12.64 -5.26
CA ILE A 39 27.11 11.42 -6.07
C ILE A 39 26.55 11.80 -7.45
N ASP A 40 27.23 11.36 -8.50
CA ASP A 40 26.79 11.61 -9.86
C ASP A 40 25.68 10.65 -10.30
N ARG A 41 24.97 11.06 -11.35
CA ARG A 41 23.83 10.33 -11.89
C ARG A 41 24.18 8.93 -12.39
N ASP A 42 25.36 8.74 -13.00
CA ASP A 42 25.75 7.43 -13.51
C ASP A 42 26.00 6.45 -12.36
N THR A 43 26.54 6.91 -11.24
CA THR A 43 26.65 6.11 -10.01
C THR A 43 25.29 5.72 -9.43
N PHE A 44 24.32 6.64 -9.34
CA PHE A 44 22.96 6.30 -8.90
C PHE A 44 22.28 5.30 -9.85
N PHE A 45 22.47 5.47 -11.15
CA PHE A 45 21.94 4.56 -12.15
C PHE A 45 22.53 3.15 -12.01
N ALA A 46 23.86 3.05 -11.94
CA ALA A 46 24.55 1.78 -11.75
C ALA A 46 24.08 1.08 -10.47
N LEU A 47 23.95 1.83 -9.36
CA LEU A 47 23.41 1.31 -8.11
C LEU A 47 22.00 0.72 -8.27
N GLY A 48 21.11 1.45 -8.96
CA GLY A 48 19.76 1.00 -9.27
C GLY A 48 19.74 -0.27 -10.13
N CYS A 49 20.54 -0.33 -11.19
CA CYS A 49 20.66 -1.50 -12.05
C CYS A 49 21.17 -2.73 -11.31
N THR A 50 22.20 -2.59 -10.46
CA THR A 50 22.67 -3.70 -9.61
C THR A 50 21.57 -4.17 -8.65
N GLY A 51 20.79 -3.25 -8.08
CA GLY A 51 19.62 -3.60 -7.27
C GLY A 51 18.59 -4.41 -8.06
N LEU A 52 18.34 -4.03 -9.32
CA LEU A 52 17.40 -4.72 -10.19
C LEU A 52 17.90 -6.12 -10.56
N GLU A 53 19.17 -6.27 -10.92
CA GLU A 53 19.80 -7.56 -11.22
C GLU A 53 19.70 -8.53 -10.03
N GLU A 54 20.00 -8.05 -8.82
CA GLU A 54 19.83 -8.85 -7.59
C GLU A 54 18.36 -9.23 -7.35
N LEU A 55 17.41 -8.33 -7.61
CA LEU A 55 15.97 -8.63 -7.49
C LEU A 55 15.49 -9.63 -8.53
N LEU A 56 16.01 -9.60 -9.75
CA LEU A 56 15.67 -10.55 -10.80
C LEU A 56 16.06 -11.99 -10.45
N GLY A 57 17.13 -12.16 -9.66
CA GLY A 57 17.48 -13.46 -9.08
C GLY A 57 16.45 -13.99 -8.08
N ILE A 58 15.53 -13.16 -7.60
CA ILE A 58 14.49 -13.50 -6.62
C ILE A 58 13.10 -13.54 -7.29
N GLU A 59 12.79 -12.55 -8.11
CA GLU A 59 11.49 -12.32 -8.73
C GLU A 59 11.66 -11.92 -10.20
N PRO A 60 11.41 -12.86 -11.14
CA PRO A 60 11.57 -12.60 -12.58
C PRO A 60 10.66 -11.51 -13.13
N LEU A 61 9.52 -11.24 -12.47
CA LEU A 61 8.59 -10.19 -12.89
C LEU A 61 9.22 -8.78 -12.93
N PHE A 62 10.39 -8.58 -12.34
CA PHE A 62 11.08 -7.29 -12.47
C PHE A 62 11.70 -7.05 -13.85
N GLU A 63 11.71 -8.05 -14.74
CA GLU A 63 12.36 -7.96 -16.06
C GLU A 63 11.71 -6.88 -16.93
N GLU A 64 10.38 -6.70 -16.82
CA GLU A 64 9.62 -5.70 -17.59
C GLU A 64 10.09 -4.24 -17.35
N PHE A 65 10.86 -3.99 -16.29
CA PHE A 65 11.35 -2.67 -15.95
C PHE A 65 12.77 -2.37 -16.44
N GLN A 66 13.51 -3.39 -16.92
CA GLN A 66 14.88 -3.23 -17.43
C GLN A 66 14.92 -2.25 -18.60
N ASP A 67 14.06 -2.45 -19.60
CA ASP A 67 14.01 -1.63 -20.81
C ASP A 67 13.24 -0.31 -20.63
N THR A 68 12.69 -0.07 -19.45
CA THR A 68 11.91 1.14 -19.14
C THR A 68 12.59 1.97 -18.05
N LEU A 69 12.24 1.74 -16.79
CA LEU A 69 12.70 2.52 -15.63
C LEU A 69 14.21 2.42 -15.38
N PHE A 70 14.84 1.33 -15.83
CA PHE A 70 16.27 1.05 -15.62
C PHE A 70 17.06 0.98 -16.93
N SER A 71 16.49 1.53 -18.02
CA SER A 71 17.18 1.60 -19.31
C SER A 71 18.24 2.71 -19.30
N PRO A 72 19.32 2.62 -20.10
CA PRO A 72 20.27 3.72 -20.25
C PRO A 72 19.61 5.05 -20.68
N ALA A 73 18.52 4.97 -21.47
CA ALA A 73 17.75 6.13 -21.90
C ALA A 73 17.05 6.86 -20.74
N SER A 74 16.67 6.13 -19.68
CA SER A 74 16.00 6.70 -18.50
C SER A 74 16.84 7.76 -17.77
N LYS A 75 18.19 7.70 -17.90
CA LYS A 75 19.11 8.70 -17.33
C LYS A 75 18.85 10.12 -17.82
N ASN A 76 18.36 10.24 -19.05
CA ASN A 76 18.13 11.52 -19.73
C ASN A 76 16.67 12.00 -19.63
N LEU A 77 15.79 11.22 -19.01
CA LEU A 77 14.36 11.56 -18.92
C LEU A 77 14.11 12.62 -17.85
N GLU A 78 14.01 13.88 -18.25
CA GLU A 78 13.66 14.99 -17.36
C GLU A 78 12.15 15.15 -17.23
N ARG A 79 11.59 14.65 -16.12
CA ARG A 79 10.15 14.54 -15.86
C ARG A 79 9.43 15.89 -15.91
N SER A 80 10.11 16.97 -15.49
CA SER A 80 9.54 18.31 -15.43
C SER A 80 9.26 18.92 -16.81
N VAL A 81 9.92 18.43 -17.86
CA VAL A 81 9.76 18.96 -19.23
C VAL A 81 8.98 18.00 -20.15
N GLN A 82 8.52 16.86 -19.63
CA GLN A 82 7.72 15.90 -20.41
C GLN A 82 6.25 16.30 -20.49
N THR A 83 5.57 15.79 -21.51
CA THR A 83 4.12 15.95 -21.65
C THR A 83 3.36 15.22 -20.54
N LYS A 84 2.10 15.62 -20.34
CA LYS A 84 1.22 14.99 -19.34
C LYS A 84 1.03 13.50 -19.62
N GLU A 85 0.91 13.12 -20.88
CA GLU A 85 0.68 11.74 -21.33
C GLU A 85 1.91 10.87 -21.06
N VAL A 86 3.12 11.40 -21.30
CA VAL A 86 4.37 10.71 -20.99
C VAL A 86 4.50 10.52 -19.48
N ASN A 87 4.23 11.57 -18.70
CA ASN A 87 4.27 11.51 -17.24
C ASN A 87 3.25 10.51 -16.67
N GLN A 88 2.05 10.42 -17.26
CA GLN A 88 1.05 9.43 -16.85
C GLN A 88 1.48 7.98 -17.13
N ARG A 89 2.16 7.73 -18.26
CA ARG A 89 2.73 6.39 -18.56
C ARG A 89 3.84 6.04 -17.57
N LEU A 90 4.71 7.02 -17.27
CA LEU A 90 5.76 6.87 -16.27
C LEU A 90 5.16 6.59 -14.89
N ASP A 91 4.10 7.31 -14.51
CA ASP A 91 3.36 7.10 -13.25
C ASP A 91 2.80 5.68 -13.12
N ALA A 92 2.23 5.16 -14.21
CA ALA A 92 1.71 3.80 -14.25
C ALA A 92 2.85 2.76 -14.08
N GLY A 93 3.96 2.94 -14.79
CA GLY A 93 5.14 2.07 -14.68
C GLY A 93 5.75 2.09 -13.28
N ILE A 94 5.94 3.27 -12.69
CA ILE A 94 6.44 3.44 -11.33
C ILE A 94 5.49 2.82 -10.30
N SER A 95 4.18 3.04 -10.45
CA SER A 95 3.20 2.48 -9.52
C SER A 95 3.16 0.96 -9.57
N LEU A 96 3.30 0.37 -10.76
CA LEU A 96 3.40 -1.08 -10.92
C LEU A 96 4.70 -1.62 -10.30
N PHE A 97 5.83 -0.97 -10.59
CA PHE A 97 7.13 -1.32 -9.99
C PHE A 97 7.06 -1.30 -8.46
N LEU A 98 6.57 -0.21 -7.87
CA LEU A 98 6.45 -0.05 -6.42
C LEU A 98 5.50 -1.08 -5.79
N THR A 99 4.44 -1.47 -6.51
CA THR A 99 3.53 -2.52 -6.05
C THR A 99 4.23 -3.89 -6.03
N ARG A 100 5.02 -4.22 -7.05
CA ARG A 100 5.85 -5.45 -7.10
C ARG A 100 7.05 -5.39 -6.15
N LEU A 101 7.55 -4.20 -5.82
CA LEU A 101 8.67 -4.03 -4.91
C LEU A 101 8.26 -4.24 -3.44
N SER A 102 7.01 -3.95 -3.08
CA SER A 102 6.55 -3.93 -1.69
C SER A 102 6.88 -5.20 -0.90
N PRO A 103 6.66 -6.43 -1.40
CA PRO A 103 7.09 -7.66 -0.72
C PRO A 103 8.58 -7.75 -0.38
N TYR A 104 9.42 -7.04 -1.12
CA TYR A 104 10.88 -7.12 -1.07
C TYR A 104 11.52 -5.86 -0.47
N PHE A 105 10.74 -4.88 -0.02
CA PHE A 105 11.22 -3.56 0.42
C PHE A 105 12.35 -3.61 1.47
N MET A 106 12.34 -4.61 2.35
CA MET A 106 13.36 -4.76 3.39
C MET A 106 14.70 -5.29 2.86
N LEU A 107 14.75 -5.79 1.63
CA LEU A 107 15.99 -6.22 0.99
C LEU A 107 16.78 -5.00 0.50
N LYS A 108 18.10 -5.02 0.72
CA LYS A 108 19.02 -4.01 0.16
C LYS A 108 18.83 -3.76 -1.35
N PRO A 109 18.70 -4.78 -2.21
CA PRO A 109 18.49 -4.53 -3.64
C PRO A 109 17.21 -3.73 -3.96
N ALA A 110 16.12 -3.93 -3.21
CA ALA A 110 14.92 -3.11 -3.37
C ALA A 110 15.17 -1.64 -3.03
N GLN A 111 15.95 -1.37 -1.99
CA GLN A 111 16.29 -0.01 -1.57
C GLN A 111 17.23 0.67 -2.57
N LYS A 112 18.16 -0.07 -3.20
CA LYS A 112 18.98 0.43 -4.31
C LYS A 112 18.11 0.87 -5.50
N CYS A 113 17.10 0.06 -5.86
CA CYS A 113 16.14 0.44 -6.90
C CYS A 113 15.36 1.71 -6.53
N LEU A 114 14.87 1.82 -5.29
CA LEU A 114 14.17 3.02 -4.82
C LEU A 114 15.05 4.26 -4.88
N GLU A 115 16.33 4.14 -4.51
CA GLU A 115 17.29 5.25 -4.59
C GLU A 115 17.36 5.83 -6.00
N TRP A 116 17.47 4.97 -7.02
CA TRP A 116 17.44 5.40 -8.42
C TRP A 116 16.12 6.12 -8.77
N LEU A 117 14.97 5.55 -8.40
CA LEU A 117 13.68 6.16 -8.73
C LEU A 117 13.44 7.49 -8.00
N ILE A 118 13.92 7.61 -6.75
CA ILE A 118 13.87 8.84 -5.95
C ILE A 118 14.71 9.93 -6.62
N HIS A 119 15.91 9.58 -7.05
CA HIS A 119 16.86 10.51 -7.66
C HIS A 119 16.42 10.92 -9.08
N ARG A 120 16.05 9.97 -9.94
CA ARG A 120 15.77 10.21 -11.36
C ARG A 120 14.34 10.69 -11.64
N PHE A 121 13.36 10.10 -10.98
CA PHE A 121 11.93 10.35 -11.27
C PHE A 121 11.22 11.12 -10.17
N HIS A 122 11.92 11.45 -9.09
CA HIS A 122 11.41 12.18 -7.94
C HIS A 122 10.13 11.58 -7.36
N ILE A 123 10.08 10.25 -7.23
CA ILE A 123 8.85 9.54 -6.81
C ILE A 123 8.31 9.99 -5.45
N HIS A 124 9.17 10.55 -4.60
CA HIS A 124 8.80 11.15 -3.31
C HIS A 124 8.02 12.48 -3.43
N LEU A 125 7.93 13.06 -4.63
CA LEU A 125 7.13 14.27 -4.93
C LEU A 125 5.95 13.96 -5.84
N TYR A 126 6.11 13.06 -6.80
CA TYR A 126 5.11 12.80 -7.83
C TYR A 126 4.29 11.52 -7.60
N ASN A 127 4.80 10.57 -6.82
CA ASN A 127 4.21 9.24 -6.63
C ASN A 127 4.03 8.91 -5.14
N GLU A 128 3.72 9.90 -4.31
CA GLU A 128 3.68 9.76 -2.85
C GLU A 128 2.74 8.63 -2.40
N ASP A 129 1.55 8.52 -2.99
CA ASP A 129 0.58 7.47 -2.65
C ASP A 129 1.12 6.06 -2.95
N SER A 130 1.75 5.86 -4.11
CA SER A 130 2.33 4.58 -4.50
C SER A 130 3.57 4.24 -3.66
N LEU A 131 4.39 5.25 -3.32
CA LEU A 131 5.55 5.09 -2.47
C LEU A 131 5.13 4.72 -1.04
N VAL A 132 4.16 5.43 -0.46
CA VAL A 132 3.61 5.08 0.85
C VAL A 132 2.98 3.70 0.83
N ALA A 133 2.20 3.35 -0.20
CA ALA A 133 1.62 2.01 -0.33
C ALA A 133 2.69 0.90 -0.31
N CYS A 134 3.83 1.13 -0.98
CA CYS A 134 4.94 0.18 -1.03
C CYS A 134 5.56 -0.08 0.35
N VAL A 135 5.68 0.95 1.19
CA VAL A 135 6.46 0.86 2.44
C VAL A 135 5.62 0.73 3.70
N LEU A 136 4.33 1.05 3.65
CA LEU A 136 3.42 1.06 4.80
C LEU A 136 3.31 -0.27 5.57
N PRO A 137 3.38 -1.46 4.92
CA PRO A 137 3.43 -2.73 5.65
C PRO A 137 4.61 -2.82 6.65
N TYR A 138 5.63 -2.00 6.47
CA TYR A 138 6.86 -1.97 7.28
C TYR A 138 6.93 -0.74 8.21
N HIS A 139 5.79 -0.18 8.59
CA HIS A 139 5.69 1.05 9.39
C HIS A 139 6.47 1.06 10.71
N GLU A 140 6.72 -0.12 11.29
CA GLU A 140 7.48 -0.30 12.53
C GLU A 140 9.01 -0.33 12.31
N THR A 141 9.49 -0.05 11.09
CA THR A 141 10.92 -0.06 10.75
C THR A 141 11.52 1.34 10.61
N LYS A 142 12.84 1.46 10.84
CA LYS A 142 13.57 2.72 10.59
C LYS A 142 13.61 3.10 9.11
N VAL A 143 13.66 2.11 8.21
CA VAL A 143 13.69 2.34 6.76
C VAL A 143 12.39 2.98 6.27
N PHE A 144 11.24 2.56 6.82
CA PHE A 144 9.97 3.25 6.59
C PHE A 144 10.05 4.73 6.98
N VAL A 145 10.59 5.05 8.16
CA VAL A 145 10.74 6.44 8.61
C VAL A 145 11.62 7.24 7.68
N ARG A 146 12.72 6.66 7.17
CA ARG A 146 13.60 7.29 6.17
C ARG A 146 12.84 7.63 4.89
N VAL A 147 11.95 6.76 4.41
CA VAL A 147 11.10 7.05 3.24
C VAL A 147 10.11 8.18 3.54
N ILE A 148 9.44 8.16 4.70
CA ILE A 148 8.52 9.25 5.08
C ILE A 148 9.26 10.58 5.25
N GLN A 149 10.53 10.56 5.66
CA GLN A 149 11.39 11.75 5.75
C GLN A 149 11.54 12.48 4.40
N LEU A 150 11.44 11.78 3.27
CA LEU A 150 11.52 12.35 1.92
C LEU A 150 10.26 13.10 1.50
N LEU A 151 9.08 12.71 2.01
CA LEU A 151 7.78 13.24 1.58
C LEU A 151 7.49 14.65 2.13
N LYS A 152 6.78 15.51 1.41
CA LYS A 152 6.49 16.89 1.86
C LYS A 152 5.16 17.04 2.58
N THR A 153 5.01 16.32 3.69
CA THR A 153 3.74 16.18 4.42
C THR A 153 3.38 17.28 5.42
N LYS A 154 4.09 18.42 5.43
CA LYS A 154 3.89 19.48 6.45
C LYS A 154 2.51 20.15 6.37
N ASP A 155 1.89 20.17 5.19
CA ASP A 155 0.58 20.78 5.01
C ASP A 155 -0.52 19.98 5.72
N PRO A 156 -1.33 20.57 6.62
CA PRO A 156 -2.43 19.87 7.28
C PRO A 156 -3.47 19.27 6.33
N THR A 157 -3.62 19.81 5.10
CA THR A 157 -4.55 19.24 4.11
C THR A 157 -3.94 18.08 3.33
N HIS A 158 -2.66 17.78 3.54
CA HIS A 158 -1.98 16.67 2.88
C HIS A 158 -2.51 15.34 3.40
N ARG A 159 -2.83 14.40 2.49
CA ARG A 159 -3.33 13.06 2.84
C ARG A 159 -2.43 12.34 3.85
N TRP A 160 -1.13 12.51 3.71
CA TRP A 160 -0.10 11.89 4.57
C TRP A 160 0.37 12.77 5.73
N ASN A 161 -0.33 13.86 6.06
CA ASN A 161 0.05 14.76 7.15
C ASN A 161 0.12 14.07 8.51
N TRP A 162 -0.72 13.06 8.75
CA TRP A 162 -0.72 12.29 10.00
C TRP A 162 0.62 11.55 10.25
N LEU A 163 1.43 11.33 9.20
CA LEU A 163 2.79 10.78 9.29
C LEU A 163 3.86 11.86 9.55
N HIS A 164 3.50 13.14 9.63
CA HIS A 164 4.48 14.21 9.81
C HIS A 164 5.23 14.11 11.16
N ALA A 165 4.55 13.63 12.20
CA ALA A 165 5.09 13.56 13.55
C ALA A 165 6.32 12.66 13.67
N ILE A 166 6.39 11.58 12.87
CA ILE A 166 7.51 10.61 12.93
C ILE A 166 8.76 11.09 12.18
N LYS A 167 8.66 12.16 11.38
CA LYS A 167 9.80 12.65 10.57
C LYS A 167 10.97 13.16 11.42
N LYS A 168 10.71 13.84 12.54
CA LYS A 168 11.73 14.44 13.42
C LYS A 168 12.41 13.47 14.37
N PRO A 169 11.68 12.64 15.14
CA PRO A 169 12.31 11.76 16.13
C PRO A 169 13.06 10.59 15.48
N GLY A 170 12.79 10.28 14.20
CA GLY A 170 13.38 9.10 13.54
C GLY A 170 12.88 7.77 14.14
N VAL A 171 11.83 7.83 14.95
CA VAL A 171 11.26 6.70 15.68
C VAL A 171 10.22 6.02 14.80
N PRO A 172 10.22 4.67 14.73
CA PRO A 172 9.21 3.92 14.00
C PRO A 172 7.77 4.28 14.38
N LEU A 173 6.85 4.14 13.42
CA LEU A 173 5.44 4.44 13.64
C LEU A 173 4.81 3.36 14.52
N PRO A 174 4.21 3.70 15.67
CA PRO A 174 3.51 2.71 16.48
C PRO A 174 2.32 2.12 15.73
N ARG A 175 2.12 0.80 15.85
CA ARG A 175 0.98 0.11 15.24
C ARG A 175 -0.37 0.70 15.65
N SER A 176 -0.50 1.13 16.91
CA SER A 176 -1.70 1.80 17.42
C SER A 176 -2.05 3.06 16.63
N THR A 177 -1.05 3.83 16.16
CA THR A 177 -1.29 5.02 15.34
C THR A 177 -1.88 4.66 13.98
N VAL A 178 -1.41 3.59 13.33
CA VAL A 178 -1.97 3.09 12.07
C VAL A 178 -3.41 2.63 12.27
N ILE A 179 -3.67 1.86 13.32
CA ILE A 179 -5.01 1.36 13.66
C ILE A 179 -5.97 2.53 13.92
N THR A 180 -5.56 3.50 14.74
CA THR A 180 -6.35 4.71 15.03
C THR A 180 -6.65 5.51 13.77
N HIS A 181 -5.68 5.66 12.87
CA HIS A 181 -5.93 6.33 11.61
C HIS A 181 -6.88 5.53 10.70
N CYS A 182 -6.77 4.19 10.69
CA CYS A 182 -7.60 3.28 9.91
C CYS A 182 -9.09 3.39 10.24
N TYR A 183 -9.48 3.30 11.52
CA TYR A 183 -10.91 3.39 11.85
C TYR A 183 -11.46 4.83 11.84
N LYS A 184 -10.61 5.85 11.99
CA LYS A 184 -11.05 7.27 11.94
C LYS A 184 -11.15 7.83 10.52
N ASN A 185 -10.48 7.23 9.53
CA ASN A 185 -10.43 7.74 8.16
C ASN A 185 -10.83 6.67 7.14
N LEU A 186 -12.07 6.75 6.64
CA LEU A 186 -12.59 5.80 5.65
C LEU A 186 -11.80 5.79 4.34
N SER A 187 -11.20 6.91 3.94
CA SER A 187 -10.34 6.99 2.75
C SER A 187 -9.02 6.26 2.94
N PHE A 188 -8.50 6.18 4.17
CA PHE A 188 -7.32 5.38 4.48
C PHE A 188 -7.67 3.90 4.65
N LEU A 189 -8.82 3.56 5.26
CA LEU A 189 -9.32 2.18 5.26
C LEU A 189 -9.46 1.64 3.83
N ASP A 190 -10.05 2.42 2.93
CA ASP A 190 -10.13 2.10 1.50
C ASP A 190 -8.76 1.86 0.87
N PHE A 191 -7.79 2.70 1.24
CA PHE A 191 -6.44 2.60 0.73
C PHE A 191 -5.79 1.28 1.13
N ILE A 192 -5.91 0.88 2.41
CA ILE A 192 -5.42 -0.41 2.92
C ILE A 192 -6.08 -1.58 2.17
N CYS A 193 -7.40 -1.53 1.96
CA CYS A 193 -8.10 -2.59 1.22
C CYS A 193 -7.68 -2.62 -0.26
N SER A 194 -7.57 -1.46 -0.90
CA SER A 194 -7.17 -1.33 -2.30
C SER A 194 -5.74 -1.83 -2.54
N LEU A 195 -4.85 -1.64 -1.57
CA LEU A 195 -3.45 -2.08 -1.61
C LEU A 195 -3.36 -3.59 -1.87
N VAL A 196 -4.18 -4.38 -1.18
CA VAL A 196 -4.25 -5.84 -1.40
C VAL A 196 -4.71 -6.16 -2.82
N THR A 197 -5.81 -5.55 -3.27
CA THR A 197 -6.36 -5.84 -4.60
C THR A 197 -5.45 -5.42 -5.74
N LYS A 198 -4.71 -4.32 -5.58
CA LYS A 198 -3.69 -3.85 -6.52
C LYS A 198 -2.49 -4.79 -6.55
N SER A 199 -2.06 -5.27 -5.37
CA SER A 199 -0.97 -6.23 -5.25
C SER A 199 -1.31 -7.54 -5.95
N ILE A 200 -2.49 -8.12 -5.69
CA ILE A 200 -2.94 -9.33 -6.38
C ILE A 200 -2.95 -9.14 -7.90
N LYS A 201 -3.45 -8.01 -8.39
CA LYS A 201 -3.46 -7.70 -9.83
C LYS A 201 -2.05 -7.54 -10.41
N ALA A 202 -1.12 -6.96 -9.66
CA ALA A 202 0.26 -6.78 -10.11
C ALA A 202 1.02 -8.11 -10.28
N TYR A 203 0.53 -9.18 -9.62
CA TYR A 203 1.09 -10.54 -9.65
C TYR A 203 0.22 -11.57 -10.38
N SER A 204 -0.91 -11.18 -10.97
CA SER A 204 -1.87 -12.12 -11.56
C SER A 204 -1.38 -12.84 -12.83
N GLY A 205 -0.19 -12.52 -13.33
CA GLY A 205 0.49 -13.21 -14.43
C GLY A 205 1.49 -14.28 -14.00
N SER A 206 1.81 -14.39 -12.70
CA SER A 206 2.72 -15.41 -12.19
C SER A 206 1.99 -16.73 -11.95
N SER A 207 2.49 -17.81 -12.53
CA SER A 207 2.00 -19.18 -12.32
C SER A 207 2.38 -19.68 -10.92
N GLY A 208 1.72 -19.19 -9.88
CA GLY A 208 2.02 -19.64 -8.52
C GLY A 208 1.10 -19.11 -7.44
N ASN A 209 1.14 -19.80 -6.30
CA ASN A 209 0.68 -19.27 -5.03
C ASN A 209 1.39 -17.92 -4.78
N CYS A 210 0.65 -16.83 -4.57
CA CYS A 210 1.19 -15.49 -4.34
C CYS A 210 1.84 -15.35 -2.95
N ALA A 211 2.74 -16.27 -2.60
CA ALA A 211 3.35 -16.38 -1.27
C ALA A 211 4.15 -15.13 -0.90
N GLN A 212 4.74 -14.46 -1.89
CA GLN A 212 5.41 -13.16 -1.72
C GLN A 212 4.48 -12.08 -1.16
N LEU A 213 3.16 -12.18 -1.41
CA LEU A 213 2.18 -11.23 -0.89
C LEU A 213 1.80 -11.47 0.58
N ARG A 214 2.39 -12.46 1.26
CA ARG A 214 2.08 -12.78 2.66
C ARG A 214 2.17 -11.55 3.58
N VAL A 215 3.22 -10.74 3.46
CA VAL A 215 3.37 -9.52 4.27
C VAL A 215 2.21 -8.54 4.06
N ILE A 216 1.71 -8.45 2.83
CA ILE A 216 0.59 -7.59 2.45
C ILE A 216 -0.71 -8.12 3.05
N PHE A 217 -0.96 -9.43 2.95
CA PHE A 217 -2.16 -10.05 3.53
C PHE A 217 -2.15 -9.98 5.06
N SER A 218 -1.00 -10.23 5.70
CA SER A 218 -0.87 -10.10 7.15
C SER A 218 -1.08 -8.66 7.62
N PHE A 219 -0.52 -7.68 6.91
CA PHE A 219 -0.74 -6.26 7.22
C PHE A 219 -2.21 -5.87 7.06
N TYR A 220 -2.87 -6.31 5.98
CA TYR A 220 -4.30 -6.10 5.76
C TYR A 220 -5.16 -6.72 6.87
N ALA A 221 -4.99 -8.01 7.14
CA ALA A 221 -5.75 -8.73 8.17
C ALA A 221 -5.59 -8.06 9.54
N SER A 222 -4.34 -7.89 9.98
CA SER A 222 -4.05 -7.33 11.30
C SER A 222 -4.53 -5.88 11.45
N THR A 223 -4.38 -5.04 10.42
CA THR A 223 -4.81 -3.64 10.50
C THR A 223 -6.33 -3.52 10.54
N ILE A 224 -7.04 -4.22 9.65
CA ILE A 224 -8.50 -4.12 9.57
C ILE A 224 -9.17 -4.77 10.78
N VAL A 225 -8.73 -5.96 11.20
CA VAL A 225 -9.30 -6.65 12.39
C VAL A 225 -9.12 -5.78 13.63
N LEU A 226 -7.91 -5.25 13.87
CA LEU A 226 -7.66 -4.41 15.04
C LEU A 226 -8.37 -3.05 14.95
N ALA A 227 -8.56 -2.51 13.75
CA ALA A 227 -9.35 -1.29 13.55
C ALA A 227 -10.84 -1.50 13.85
N LEU A 228 -11.40 -2.63 13.42
CA LEU A 228 -12.77 -3.04 13.76
C LEU A 228 -12.94 -3.36 15.26
N ASP A 229 -11.90 -3.86 15.90
CA ASP A 229 -11.93 -4.10 17.34
C ASP A 229 -11.88 -2.80 18.17
N ALA A 230 -11.00 -1.87 17.78
CA ALA A 230 -10.75 -0.63 18.51
C ALA A 230 -11.81 0.45 18.31
N VAL A 231 -12.64 0.36 17.26
CA VAL A 231 -13.72 1.33 17.04
C VAL A 231 -14.89 1.07 17.99
N GLU A 232 -15.38 2.13 18.66
CA GLU A 232 -16.48 2.01 19.62
C GLU A 232 -17.79 1.56 18.96
N LYS A 233 -18.07 2.09 17.77
CA LYS A 233 -19.27 1.76 16.99
C LYS A 233 -18.91 1.66 15.51
N ILE A 234 -19.19 0.50 14.92
CA ILE A 234 -19.08 0.32 13.48
C ILE A 234 -20.31 0.96 12.81
N THR A 235 -20.06 1.82 11.83
CA THR A 235 -21.09 2.54 11.09
C THR A 235 -21.41 1.84 9.77
N ASP A 236 -22.62 2.06 9.24
CA ASP A 236 -23.02 1.52 7.93
C ASP A 236 -22.09 1.95 6.80
N ALA A 237 -21.54 3.17 6.88
CA ALA A 237 -20.55 3.67 5.95
C ALA A 237 -19.25 2.84 5.95
N LEU A 238 -18.80 2.39 7.13
CA LEU A 238 -17.64 1.51 7.26
C LEU A 238 -17.94 0.13 6.67
N ILE A 239 -19.12 -0.43 6.98
CA ILE A 239 -19.57 -1.73 6.44
C ILE A 239 -19.65 -1.67 4.92
N ALA A 240 -20.32 -0.66 4.37
CA ALA A 240 -20.45 -0.45 2.93
C ALA A 240 -19.09 -0.31 2.24
N LYS A 241 -18.10 0.28 2.91
CA LYS A 241 -16.74 0.41 2.40
C LYS A 241 -15.97 -0.92 2.38
N LEU A 242 -16.14 -1.75 3.40
CA LEU A 242 -15.46 -3.05 3.52
C LEU A 242 -16.09 -4.16 2.67
N LEU A 243 -17.42 -4.13 2.53
CA LEU A 243 -18.18 -5.23 1.94
C LEU A 243 -17.68 -5.65 0.54
N PRO A 244 -17.38 -4.75 -0.41
CA PRO A 244 -16.85 -5.14 -1.72
C PRO A 244 -15.51 -5.90 -1.63
N TYR A 245 -14.67 -5.56 -0.66
CA TYR A 245 -13.38 -6.22 -0.45
C TYR A 245 -13.54 -7.59 0.21
N ILE A 246 -14.45 -7.72 1.17
CA ILE A 246 -14.82 -9.00 1.78
C ILE A 246 -15.36 -9.95 0.70
N GLN A 247 -16.31 -9.49 -0.11
CA GLN A 247 -16.88 -10.29 -1.20
C GLN A 247 -15.80 -10.77 -2.19
N LYS A 248 -14.85 -9.88 -2.53
CA LYS A 248 -13.74 -10.22 -3.41
C LYS A 248 -12.77 -11.23 -2.78
N GLY A 249 -12.51 -11.11 -1.48
CA GLY A 249 -11.64 -12.02 -0.73
C GLY A 249 -12.23 -13.42 -0.58
N LEU A 250 -13.52 -13.52 -0.28
CA LEU A 250 -14.23 -14.81 -0.18
C LEU A 250 -14.23 -15.59 -1.51
N LYS A 251 -14.28 -14.87 -2.64
CA LYS A 251 -14.22 -15.45 -4.00
C LYS A 251 -12.80 -15.70 -4.50
N SER A 252 -11.77 -15.29 -3.76
CA SER A 252 -10.39 -15.40 -4.22
C SER A 252 -9.89 -16.85 -4.14
N PRO A 253 -9.11 -17.34 -5.12
CA PRO A 253 -8.43 -18.63 -5.01
C PRO A 253 -7.18 -18.56 -4.10
N LEU A 254 -6.78 -17.38 -3.64
CA LEU A 254 -5.58 -17.21 -2.82
C LEU A 254 -5.90 -17.50 -1.34
N THR A 255 -5.34 -18.58 -0.81
CA THR A 255 -5.58 -19.06 0.55
C THR A 255 -5.33 -18.00 1.62
N ASP A 256 -4.18 -17.31 1.57
CA ASP A 256 -3.83 -16.29 2.56
C ASP A 256 -4.80 -15.08 2.52
N TYR A 257 -5.25 -14.68 1.33
CA TYR A 257 -6.21 -13.57 1.19
C TYR A 257 -7.61 -13.98 1.68
N LYS A 258 -8.02 -15.21 1.40
CA LYS A 258 -9.27 -15.78 1.88
C LYS A 258 -9.27 -15.91 3.41
N ALA A 259 -8.18 -16.40 4.00
CA ALA A 259 -8.01 -16.49 5.46
C ALA A 259 -8.09 -15.10 6.12
N ALA A 260 -7.38 -14.10 5.59
CA ALA A 260 -7.47 -12.72 6.04
C ALA A 260 -8.92 -12.19 5.99
N THR A 261 -9.65 -12.58 4.94
CA THR A 261 -11.05 -12.17 4.76
C THR A 261 -11.98 -12.84 5.78
N TYR A 262 -11.78 -14.12 6.08
CA TYR A 262 -12.51 -14.80 7.15
C TYR A 262 -12.29 -14.13 8.51
N MET A 263 -11.07 -13.72 8.83
CA MET A 263 -10.79 -12.99 10.07
C MET A 263 -11.55 -11.67 10.15
N ILE A 264 -11.56 -10.90 9.05
CA ILE A 264 -12.27 -9.61 8.99
C ILE A 264 -13.77 -9.80 9.08
N ALA A 265 -14.34 -10.77 8.36
CA ALA A 265 -15.77 -11.07 8.40
C ALA A 265 -16.21 -11.55 9.79
N SER A 266 -15.40 -12.39 10.44
CA SER A 266 -15.63 -12.85 11.82
C SER A 266 -15.62 -11.68 12.80
N GLN A 267 -14.62 -10.80 12.70
CA GLN A 267 -14.53 -9.61 13.57
C GLN A 267 -15.72 -8.67 13.39
N LEU A 268 -16.18 -8.50 12.15
CA LEU A 268 -17.37 -7.70 11.86
C LEU A 268 -18.63 -8.32 12.51
N ALA A 269 -18.79 -9.63 12.41
CA ALA A 269 -19.91 -10.35 13.02
C ALA A 269 -19.93 -10.27 14.54
N VAL A 270 -18.77 -10.30 15.19
CA VAL A 270 -18.66 -10.16 16.65
C VAL A 270 -19.05 -8.75 17.12
N LYS A 271 -18.69 -7.72 16.34
CA LYS A 271 -18.88 -6.32 16.75
C LYS A 271 -20.22 -5.71 16.33
N VAL A 272 -20.92 -6.31 15.37
CA VAL A 272 -22.15 -5.75 14.80
C VAL A 272 -23.22 -6.83 14.65
N VAL A 273 -24.41 -6.51 15.15
CA VAL A 273 -25.64 -7.20 14.75
C VAL A 273 -26.10 -6.60 13.41
N MET A 274 -25.87 -7.35 12.34
CA MET A 274 -26.15 -6.98 10.96
C MET A 274 -27.62 -7.19 10.58
N GLU A 275 -28.03 -6.61 9.45
CA GLU A 275 -29.33 -6.91 8.85
C GLU A 275 -29.40 -8.35 8.34
N PRO A 276 -30.56 -9.04 8.47
CA PRO A 276 -30.71 -10.44 8.06
C PRO A 276 -30.27 -10.71 6.61
N ALA A 277 -30.59 -9.80 5.68
CA ALA A 277 -30.19 -9.92 4.28
C ALA A 277 -28.66 -9.95 4.08
N LEU A 278 -27.93 -9.16 4.88
CA LEU A 278 -26.46 -9.13 4.84
C LEU A 278 -25.89 -10.42 5.43
N VAL A 279 -26.44 -10.91 6.54
CA VAL A 279 -26.06 -12.20 7.14
C VAL A 279 -26.24 -13.33 6.13
N ASN A 280 -27.39 -13.38 5.44
CA ASN A 280 -27.68 -14.40 4.42
C ASN A 280 -26.70 -14.33 3.27
N THR A 281 -26.41 -13.13 2.78
CA THR A 281 -25.44 -12.92 1.70
C THR A 281 -24.05 -13.40 2.09
N LEU A 282 -23.57 -13.06 3.29
CA LEU A 282 -22.26 -13.48 3.78
C LEU A 282 -22.21 -14.99 4.04
N ALA A 283 -23.25 -15.58 4.64
CA ALA A 283 -23.34 -17.01 4.90
C ALA A 283 -23.29 -17.82 3.59
N LEU A 284 -24.03 -17.39 2.56
CA LEU A 284 -23.99 -18.01 1.24
C LEU A 284 -22.60 -17.89 0.60
N GLN A 285 -21.95 -16.73 0.71
CA GLN A 285 -20.62 -16.53 0.14
C GLN A 285 -19.53 -17.33 0.85
N ILE A 286 -19.57 -17.41 2.19
CA ILE A 286 -18.65 -18.24 2.98
C ILE A 286 -18.86 -19.72 2.65
N SER A 287 -20.12 -20.16 2.57
CA SER A 287 -20.46 -21.55 2.20
C SER A 287 -20.01 -21.90 0.78
N SER A 288 -20.21 -21.00 -0.19
CA SER A 288 -19.70 -21.20 -1.56
C SER A 288 -18.17 -21.23 -1.60
N SER A 289 -17.50 -20.43 -0.77
CA SER A 289 -16.04 -20.39 -0.69
C SER A 289 -15.46 -21.71 -0.15
N LEU A 290 -16.14 -22.31 0.85
CA LEU A 290 -15.83 -23.63 1.41
C LEU A 290 -15.91 -24.75 0.36
N SER A 291 -16.96 -24.74 -0.47
CA SER A 291 -17.14 -25.77 -1.51
C SER A 291 -16.10 -25.69 -2.64
N GLN A 292 -15.54 -24.51 -2.89
CA GLN A 292 -14.59 -24.29 -3.99
C GLN A 292 -13.12 -24.55 -3.60
N ASP A 293 -12.80 -24.56 -2.31
CA ASP A 293 -11.42 -24.66 -1.83
C ASP A 293 -11.33 -25.58 -0.62
N PRO A 294 -11.02 -26.88 -0.83
CA PRO A 294 -10.94 -27.86 0.24
C PRO A 294 -9.71 -27.67 1.16
N ALA A 295 -8.85 -26.65 0.93
CA ALA A 295 -7.67 -26.44 1.75
C ALA A 295 -7.97 -25.82 3.13
N MET A 296 -9.07 -25.06 3.28
CA MET A 296 -9.39 -24.29 4.50
C MET A 296 -10.79 -24.59 5.08
N PRO A 297 -11.21 -25.86 5.23
CA PRO A 297 -12.57 -26.18 5.69
C PRO A 297 -12.79 -25.76 7.14
N ARG A 298 -11.77 -25.86 8.01
CA ARG A 298 -11.90 -25.53 9.43
C ARG A 298 -12.08 -24.04 9.65
N GLU A 299 -11.31 -23.23 8.94
CA GLU A 299 -11.31 -21.77 9.06
C GLU A 299 -12.58 -21.19 8.45
N GLY A 300 -13.03 -21.69 7.29
CA GLY A 300 -14.28 -21.25 6.70
C GLY A 300 -15.50 -21.67 7.54
N LEU A 301 -15.52 -22.89 8.11
CA LEU A 301 -16.57 -23.31 9.05
C LEU A 301 -16.53 -22.48 10.33
N GLY A 302 -15.35 -22.21 10.88
CA GLY A 302 -15.18 -21.34 12.04
C GLY A 302 -15.74 -19.93 11.77
N CYS A 303 -15.44 -19.35 10.61
CA CYS A 303 -15.99 -18.07 10.18
C CYS A 303 -17.52 -18.09 10.08
N LEU A 304 -18.09 -19.17 9.51
CA LEU A 304 -19.54 -19.32 9.38
C LEU A 304 -20.21 -19.47 10.76
N ILE A 305 -19.62 -20.25 11.66
CA ILE A 305 -20.09 -20.42 13.03
C ILE A 305 -20.09 -19.07 13.76
N VAL A 306 -18.97 -18.33 13.73
CA VAL A 306 -18.87 -17.01 14.35
C VAL A 306 -19.87 -16.04 13.73
N LEU A 307 -20.06 -16.08 12.41
CA LEU A 307 -21.08 -15.28 11.75
C LEU A 307 -22.46 -15.59 12.33
N LEU A 308 -22.91 -16.84 12.34
CA LEU A 308 -24.27 -17.17 12.75
C LEU A 308 -24.53 -17.00 14.25
N GLN A 309 -23.55 -17.31 15.10
CA GLN A 309 -23.69 -17.24 16.56
C GLN A 309 -23.86 -15.82 17.10
N ASN A 310 -23.34 -14.80 16.40
CA ASN A 310 -23.38 -13.41 16.85
C ASN A 310 -24.53 -12.60 16.23
N GLN A 311 -25.45 -13.24 15.50
CA GLN A 311 -26.58 -12.59 14.82
C GLN A 311 -27.90 -13.03 15.46
N LYS A 312 -28.99 -12.30 15.17
CA LYS A 312 -30.31 -12.64 15.71
C LYS A 312 -30.78 -14.00 15.20
N GLU A 313 -31.50 -14.73 16.05
CA GLU A 313 -32.14 -16.00 15.67
C GLU A 313 -33.13 -15.77 14.50
N GLY A 314 -33.16 -16.70 13.55
CA GLY A 314 -34.05 -16.61 12.39
C GLY A 314 -33.59 -15.66 11.27
N CYS A 315 -32.35 -15.16 11.31
CA CYS A 315 -31.83 -14.32 10.21
C CYS A 315 -31.70 -15.05 8.87
N LEU A 316 -31.57 -16.38 8.88
CA LEU A 316 -31.51 -17.21 7.68
C LEU A 316 -32.91 -17.37 7.07
N GLU A 317 -33.16 -16.66 5.97
CA GLU A 317 -34.36 -16.88 5.17
C GLU A 317 -34.22 -18.25 4.48
N THR A 318 -35.04 -19.21 4.90
CA THR A 318 -35.25 -20.46 4.17
C THR A 318 -35.95 -20.12 2.86
N LYS A 319 -35.23 -20.19 1.74
CA LYS A 319 -35.84 -20.30 0.41
C LYS A 319 -36.21 -21.74 0.12
#